data_AF-A0A3R9Z4E4-F1
#
_entry.id   AF-A0A3R9Z4E4-F1
#
_cell.length_a   1.000
_cell.length_b   1.000
_cell.length_c   1.000
_cell.angle_alpha   90.00
_cell.angle_beta   90.00
_cell.angle_gamma   90.00
#
_symmetry.space_group_name_H-M   'P 1'
#
loop_
_entity.id
_entity.type
_entity.pdbx_description
1 polymer ?
#
loop_
_entity_poly.entity_id
_entity_poly.type
_entity_poly.pdbx_seq_one_letter_code
_entity_poly.pdbx_strand_id
1 'polypeptide(L)'
;MVNVGILQYNVKGDVRDSRDKGVWSRPERREKQVDVIKEAIKSKGIDIVAMQQVEPGQDKNTLDYYLNNQNSDKEWKTLQPNPDPYWNNVKKEFDIAQITFNQKAWGLIKDPIAGFWKDNGDGDVRPFVAAYFKNVENPELKLLFISVHFPHADPNNPDSCNAWKGIEKFKEMVNTLTDNSDLSKLSVIFSGDMNEIGNNSLNLSNPPQINKCLAEFGKFNFTKYSVG
;
A
#
# COMPACT_ATOMS: atom_id res chain seq x y z
N MET A 1 -19.47 8.52 -12.57
CA MET A 1 -18.11 8.15 -12.14
C MET A 1 -18.15 8.10 -10.62
N VAL A 2 -17.90 6.94 -10.01
CA VAL A 2 -17.83 6.86 -8.53
C VAL A 2 -16.46 7.38 -8.12
N ASN A 3 -16.43 8.42 -7.29
CA ASN A 3 -15.18 8.94 -6.75
C ASN A 3 -14.73 8.03 -5.61
N VAL A 4 -13.55 7.41 -5.74
CA VAL A 4 -12.93 6.66 -4.66
C VAL A 4 -12.07 7.62 -3.84
N GLY A 5 -12.48 7.92 -2.61
CA GLY A 5 -11.69 8.73 -1.70
C GLY A 5 -10.55 7.90 -1.09
N ILE A 6 -9.30 8.28 -1.37
CA ILE A 6 -8.10 7.56 -0.90
C ILE A 6 -7.19 8.49 -0.11
N LEU A 7 -6.77 8.02 1.06
CA LEU A 7 -5.72 8.65 1.85
C LEU A 7 -4.48 7.74 1.85
N GLN A 8 -3.35 8.29 1.46
CA GLN A 8 -2.05 7.64 1.65
C GLN A 8 -1.37 8.29 2.86
N TYR A 9 -0.78 7.47 3.73
CA TYR A 9 -0.10 7.97 4.92
C TYR A 9 1.06 7.05 5.34
N ASN A 10 2.30 7.49 5.13
CA ASN A 10 3.46 6.84 5.71
C ASN A 10 3.56 7.25 7.19
N VAL A 11 3.35 6.30 8.11
CA VAL A 11 3.29 6.60 9.55
C VAL A 11 4.64 6.74 10.23
N LYS A 12 5.75 6.42 9.52
CA LYS A 12 7.10 6.38 10.09
C LYS A 12 7.16 5.57 11.39
N GLY A 13 6.65 4.34 11.36
CA GLY A 13 6.86 3.37 12.44
C GLY A 13 8.29 2.86 12.48
N ASP A 14 9.00 2.92 11.36
CA ASP A 14 10.45 2.74 11.27
C ASP A 14 11.19 4.03 11.62
N VAL A 15 12.12 3.96 12.56
CA VAL A 15 13.38 4.69 12.40
C VAL A 15 14.45 3.62 12.37
N ARG A 16 15.24 3.61 11.29
CA ARG A 16 16.18 2.54 10.91
C ARG A 16 17.13 2.07 12.02
N ASP A 17 17.21 2.84 13.10
CA ASP A 17 18.05 2.61 14.28
C ASP A 17 17.30 2.11 15.54
N SER A 18 15.95 2.16 15.64
CA SER A 18 15.22 1.72 16.85
C SER A 18 13.68 1.67 16.74
N ARG A 19 13.07 0.54 17.14
CA ARG A 19 11.62 0.31 17.32
C ARG A 19 10.89 1.41 18.12
N ASP A 20 11.45 1.79 19.26
CA ASP A 20 10.77 2.63 20.27
C ASP A 20 10.81 4.13 19.92
N LYS A 21 11.41 4.44 18.78
CA LYS A 21 11.58 5.81 18.30
C LYS A 21 10.67 6.15 17.12
N GLY A 22 10.01 5.16 16.52
CA GLY A 22 8.96 5.38 15.52
C GLY A 22 7.83 6.25 16.05
N VAL A 23 7.17 7.01 15.18
CA VAL A 23 6.04 7.86 15.61
C VAL A 23 4.86 6.97 16.00
N TRP A 24 4.58 5.95 15.18
CA TRP A 24 3.48 5.03 15.42
C TRP A 24 3.70 4.07 16.59
N SER A 25 4.93 3.87 17.08
CA SER A 25 5.20 3.05 18.29
C SER A 25 4.97 3.81 19.60
N ARG A 26 4.69 5.11 19.55
CA ARG A 26 4.43 5.97 20.71
C ARG A 26 2.94 6.31 20.80
N PRO A 27 2.19 5.81 21.79
CA PRO A 27 0.73 5.95 21.86
C PRO A 27 0.25 7.40 21.67
N GLU A 28 0.87 8.35 22.37
CA GLU A 28 0.49 9.77 22.33
C GLU A 28 0.72 10.45 20.98
N ARG A 29 1.63 9.91 20.17
CA ARG A 29 1.90 10.42 18.81
C ARG A 29 1.03 9.71 17.79
N ARG A 30 0.82 8.40 17.96
CA ARG A 30 -0.10 7.61 17.17
C ARG A 30 -1.51 8.19 17.22
N GLU A 31 -2.01 8.51 18.41
CA GLU A 31 -3.33 9.13 18.59
C GLU A 31 -3.46 10.44 17.81
N LYS A 32 -2.43 11.29 17.82
CA LYS A 32 -2.42 12.53 17.01
C LYS A 32 -2.49 12.26 15.51
N GLN A 33 -1.78 11.25 15.01
CA GLN A 33 -1.84 10.88 13.59
C GLN A 33 -3.20 10.27 13.23
N VAL A 34 -3.77 9.47 14.12
CA VAL A 34 -5.14 8.95 14.00
C VAL A 34 -6.15 10.10 13.91
N ASP A 35 -6.00 11.16 14.70
CA ASP A 35 -6.91 12.32 14.65
C ASP A 35 -6.82 13.06 13.30
N VAL A 36 -5.60 13.25 12.77
CA VAL A 36 -5.40 13.82 11.41
C VAL A 36 -6.06 12.94 10.35
N ILE A 37 -5.92 11.62 10.45
CA ILE A 37 -6.56 10.66 9.53
C ILE A 37 -8.09 10.75 9.64
N LYS A 38 -8.64 10.81 10.86
CA LYS A 38 -10.08 10.95 11.10
C LYS A 38 -10.63 12.25 10.51
N GLU A 39 -9.91 13.36 10.65
CA GLU A 39 -10.29 14.64 10.06
C GLU A 39 -10.31 14.57 8.53
N ALA A 40 -9.29 13.96 7.92
CA ALA A 40 -9.24 13.74 6.47
C ALA A 40 -10.40 12.86 5.99
N ILE A 41 -10.73 11.79 6.72
CA ILE A 41 -11.88 10.92 6.44
C ILE A 41 -13.18 11.72 6.41
N LYS A 42 -13.43 12.54 7.44
CA LYS A 42 -14.66 13.33 7.56
C LYS A 42 -14.76 14.42 6.49
N SER A 43 -13.67 15.13 6.23
CA SER A 43 -13.66 16.31 5.36
C SER A 43 -13.57 16.00 3.86
N LYS A 44 -12.97 14.86 3.49
CA LYS A 44 -12.66 14.53 2.08
C LYS A 44 -13.40 13.29 1.55
N GLY A 45 -14.25 12.65 2.37
CA GLY A 45 -15.00 11.47 1.95
C GLY A 45 -14.09 10.28 1.64
N ILE A 46 -13.09 10.01 2.49
CA ILE A 46 -12.14 8.91 2.29
C ILE A 46 -12.80 7.57 2.62
N ASP A 47 -12.65 6.58 1.75
CA ASP A 47 -13.17 5.22 1.91
C ASP A 47 -12.09 4.15 2.00
N ILE A 48 -10.86 4.47 1.56
CA ILE A 48 -9.70 3.58 1.64
C ILE A 48 -8.50 4.38 2.15
N VAL A 49 -7.81 3.86 3.15
CA VAL A 49 -6.57 4.41 3.71
C VAL A 49 -5.44 3.41 3.47
N ALA A 50 -4.39 3.82 2.76
CA ALA A 50 -3.15 3.07 2.62
C ALA A 50 -2.13 3.60 3.62
N MET A 51 -1.60 2.71 4.46
CA MET A 51 -0.55 3.06 5.41
C MET A 51 0.70 2.23 5.15
N GLN A 52 1.87 2.84 5.28
CA GLN A 52 3.17 2.20 5.14
C GLN A 52 4.04 2.45 6.36
N GLN A 53 5.03 1.59 6.58
CA GLN A 53 5.89 1.57 7.76
C GLN A 53 5.10 1.47 9.06
N VAL A 54 4.00 0.70 9.06
CA VAL A 54 3.20 0.44 10.26
C VAL A 54 3.86 -0.70 11.06
N GLU A 55 3.79 -0.64 12.39
CA GLU A 55 4.15 -1.79 13.23
C GLU A 55 3.12 -2.92 13.03
N PRO A 56 3.54 -4.20 12.98
CA PRO A 56 2.60 -5.31 13.01
C PRO A 56 1.74 -5.22 14.28
N GLY A 57 0.46 -4.94 14.11
CA GLY A 57 -0.46 -4.79 15.22
C GLY A 57 -0.98 -6.14 15.71
N GLN A 58 -0.99 -6.33 17.04
CA GLN A 58 -2.08 -7.07 17.68
C GLN A 58 -3.30 -6.12 17.75
N ASP A 59 -4.52 -6.67 17.72
CA ASP A 59 -5.84 -6.05 17.44
C ASP A 59 -6.13 -4.61 17.92
N LYS A 60 -5.38 -4.05 18.88
CA LYS A 60 -5.53 -2.67 19.38
C LYS A 60 -4.65 -1.63 18.69
N ASN A 61 -3.72 -2.04 17.82
CA ASN A 61 -2.76 -1.15 17.16
C ASN A 61 -3.08 -0.88 15.67
N THR A 62 -4.13 -1.50 15.14
CA THR A 62 -4.60 -1.30 13.76
C THR A 62 -5.47 -0.06 13.67
N LEU A 63 -5.51 0.60 12.50
CA LEU A 63 -6.27 1.83 12.32
C LEU A 63 -7.77 1.60 12.50
N ASP A 64 -8.32 0.47 12.04
CA ASP A 64 -9.73 0.13 12.20
C ASP A 64 -10.19 0.08 13.67
N TYR A 65 -9.36 -0.37 14.61
CA TYR A 65 -9.63 -0.29 16.05
C TYR A 65 -9.97 1.15 16.48
N TYR A 66 -9.15 2.12 16.05
CA TYR A 66 -9.36 3.53 16.40
C TYR A 66 -10.52 4.19 15.65
N LEU A 67 -10.83 3.72 14.44
CA LEU A 67 -11.91 4.25 13.62
C LEU A 67 -13.29 3.69 14.05
N ASN A 68 -13.37 2.44 14.48
CA ASN A 68 -14.63 1.79 14.85
C ASN A 68 -15.05 2.03 16.30
N ASN A 69 -14.10 2.26 17.22
CA ASN A 69 -14.40 2.46 18.64
C ASN A 69 -15.21 3.73 18.99
N GLN A 70 -15.65 4.53 18.02
CA GLN A 70 -16.37 5.78 18.26
C GLN A 70 -17.68 5.97 17.47
N ASN A 71 -18.45 4.91 17.22
CA ASN A 71 -19.76 4.99 16.52
C ASN A 71 -19.65 5.79 15.21
N SER A 72 -18.85 5.29 14.28
CA SER A 72 -18.73 5.90 12.96
C SER A 72 -19.83 5.35 12.04
N ASP A 73 -20.40 6.19 11.17
CA ASP A 73 -21.35 5.74 10.14
C ASP A 73 -20.72 4.72 9.17
N LYS A 74 -19.38 4.61 9.20
CA LYS A 74 -18.57 3.65 8.45
C LYS A 74 -18.20 2.44 9.32
N GLU A 75 -17.95 1.32 8.67
CA GLU A 75 -17.42 0.12 9.32
C GLU A 75 -16.06 -0.16 8.71
N TRP A 76 -15.00 0.04 9.48
CA TRP A 76 -13.64 -0.04 8.97
C TRP A 76 -13.05 -1.43 9.20
N LYS A 77 -12.28 -1.92 8.23
CA LYS A 77 -11.47 -3.14 8.38
C LYS A 77 -10.06 -2.89 7.90
N THR A 78 -9.08 -3.28 8.70
CA THR A 78 -7.67 -3.25 8.33
C THR A 78 -7.24 -4.61 7.78
N LEU A 79 -6.61 -4.57 6.62
CA LEU A 79 -5.89 -5.68 6.00
C LEU A 79 -4.41 -5.43 6.24
N GLN A 80 -3.79 -6.36 6.92
CA GLN A 80 -2.35 -6.40 7.13
C GLN A 80 -1.84 -7.79 6.76
N PRO A 81 -0.57 -7.92 6.36
CA PRO A 81 0.03 -9.22 6.14
C PRO A 81 -0.08 -10.06 7.42
N ASN A 82 -0.43 -11.34 7.29
CA ASN A 82 -0.27 -12.28 8.40
C ASN A 82 1.23 -12.44 8.64
N PRO A 83 1.76 -12.24 9.87
CA PRO A 83 3.17 -12.50 10.17
C PRO A 83 3.46 -14.00 10.04
N ASP A 84 3.74 -14.44 8.81
CA ASP A 84 4.24 -15.78 8.50
C ASP A 84 5.68 -15.93 9.05
N PRO A 85 6.12 -17.11 9.51
CA PRO A 85 7.52 -17.34 9.88
C PRO A 85 8.58 -16.95 8.82
N TYR A 86 8.24 -16.80 7.53
CA TYR A 86 9.11 -16.17 6.52
C TYR A 86 9.48 -14.71 6.83
N TRP A 87 8.68 -14.02 7.66
CA TRP A 87 8.89 -12.65 8.13
C TRP A 87 10.01 -12.54 9.18
N ASN A 88 10.42 -13.67 9.78
CA ASN A 88 11.44 -13.70 10.84
C ASN A 88 12.87 -13.39 10.34
N ASN A 89 13.09 -13.35 9.03
CA ASN A 89 14.42 -13.12 8.42
C ASN A 89 14.55 -11.76 7.70
N VAL A 90 13.46 -10.99 7.58
CA VAL A 90 13.55 -9.58 7.23
C VAL A 90 14.12 -8.88 8.46
N LYS A 91 15.18 -8.07 8.33
CA LYS A 91 15.79 -7.33 9.47
C LYS A 91 14.68 -6.60 10.25
N LYS A 92 14.18 -7.23 11.32
CA LYS A 92 13.18 -6.80 12.30
C LYS A 92 12.15 -5.75 11.79
N GLU A 93 11.00 -6.25 11.31
CA GLU A 93 9.64 -5.77 11.62
C GLU A 93 9.11 -4.39 11.15
N PHE A 94 9.88 -3.47 10.55
CA PHE A 94 9.42 -2.05 10.44
C PHE A 94 8.78 -1.58 9.13
N ASP A 95 8.58 -2.45 8.15
CA ASP A 95 8.01 -2.06 6.88
C ASP A 95 6.81 -2.96 6.56
N ILE A 96 5.64 -2.59 7.09
CA ILE A 96 4.37 -3.21 6.74
C ILE A 96 3.51 -2.19 6.00
N ALA A 97 2.98 -2.64 4.87
CA ALA A 97 1.88 -1.98 4.18
C ALA A 97 0.55 -2.47 4.77
N GLN A 98 -0.40 -1.57 4.95
CA GLN A 98 -1.77 -1.89 5.37
C GLN A 98 -2.77 -1.22 4.43
N ILE A 99 -3.96 -1.84 4.30
CA ILE A 99 -5.14 -1.26 3.67
C ILE A 99 -6.24 -1.21 4.72
N THR A 100 -6.71 -0.02 5.10
CA THR A 100 -7.89 0.14 5.96
C THR A 100 -9.03 0.68 5.13
N PHE A 101 -10.15 -0.02 5.04
CA PHE A 101 -11.24 0.32 4.12
C PHE A 101 -12.61 0.29 4.81
N ASN A 102 -13.53 1.12 4.32
CA ASN A 102 -14.93 1.14 4.75
C ASN A 102 -15.71 -0.02 4.10
N GLN A 103 -16.01 -1.04 4.89
CA GLN A 103 -16.73 -2.26 4.49
C GLN A 103 -18.16 -1.99 4.01
N LYS A 104 -18.78 -0.88 4.43
CA LYS A 104 -20.10 -0.48 3.92
C LYS A 104 -20.05 0.04 2.48
N ALA A 105 -18.90 0.55 2.05
CA ALA A 105 -18.70 1.06 0.69
C ALA A 105 -18.03 0.02 -0.23
N TRP A 106 -17.16 -0.83 0.32
CA TRP A 106 -16.34 -1.78 -0.45
C TRP A 106 -16.34 -3.17 0.18
N GLY A 107 -16.65 -4.18 -0.63
CA GLY A 107 -16.53 -5.59 -0.26
C GLY A 107 -15.32 -6.25 -0.92
N LEU A 108 -14.68 -7.18 -0.22
CA LEU A 108 -13.63 -8.02 -0.81
C LEU A 108 -14.24 -9.04 -1.77
N ILE A 109 -13.59 -9.24 -2.91
CA ILE A 109 -13.94 -10.30 -3.88
C ILE A 109 -13.25 -11.61 -3.49
N LYS A 110 -12.00 -11.54 -3.05
CA LYS A 110 -11.18 -12.66 -2.56
C LYS A 110 -10.35 -12.21 -1.36
N ASP A 111 -9.75 -13.18 -0.66
CA ASP A 111 -8.80 -12.90 0.41
C ASP A 111 -7.62 -12.08 -0.11
N PRO A 112 -7.18 -11.06 0.63
CA PRO A 112 -6.08 -10.20 0.20
C PRO A 112 -4.77 -10.97 0.15
N ILE A 113 -3.89 -10.52 -0.72
CA ILE A 113 -2.51 -11.02 -0.82
C ILE A 113 -1.57 -10.00 -0.19
N ALA A 114 -0.50 -10.48 0.40
CA ALA A 114 0.56 -9.64 0.93
C ALA A 114 1.91 -10.29 0.66
N GLY A 115 2.93 -9.48 0.47
CA GLY A 115 4.27 -9.95 0.20
C GLY A 115 5.30 -8.85 0.26
N PHE A 116 6.46 -9.16 -0.30
CA PHE A 116 7.59 -8.24 -0.29
C PHE A 116 8.36 -8.26 -1.60
N TRP A 117 8.93 -7.10 -1.90
CA TRP A 117 9.99 -6.90 -2.85
C TRP A 117 11.33 -7.00 -2.13
N LYS A 118 12.34 -7.62 -2.73
CA LYS A 118 13.70 -7.66 -2.19
C LYS A 118 14.64 -6.90 -3.10
N ASP A 119 15.43 -5.99 -2.54
CA ASP A 119 16.51 -5.33 -3.28
C ASP A 119 17.71 -6.29 -3.49
N ASN A 120 18.37 -6.17 -4.65
CA ASN A 120 19.56 -6.94 -5.02
C ASN A 120 20.84 -6.51 -4.28
N GLY A 121 20.92 -5.28 -3.76
CA GLY A 121 22.14 -4.73 -3.16
C GLY A 121 22.17 -4.74 -1.64
N ASP A 122 21.09 -4.26 -1.01
CA ASP A 122 21.16 -3.81 0.40
C ASP A 122 20.47 -4.77 1.41
N GLY A 123 19.81 -5.82 0.90
CA GLY A 123 19.00 -6.71 1.72
C GLY A 123 17.76 -6.04 2.32
N ASP A 124 17.44 -4.82 1.86
CA ASP A 124 16.21 -4.11 2.17
C ASP A 124 15.02 -4.84 1.54
N VAL A 125 13.95 -4.91 2.31
CA VAL A 125 12.72 -5.60 1.97
C VAL A 125 11.59 -4.59 2.04
N ARG A 126 10.78 -4.53 0.99
CA ARG A 126 9.73 -3.51 0.85
C ARG A 126 8.36 -4.19 0.75
N PRO A 127 7.38 -3.85 1.61
CA PRO A 127 6.11 -4.55 1.67
C PRO A 127 5.13 -4.13 0.58
N PHE A 128 4.20 -5.03 0.30
CA PHE A 128 2.92 -4.68 -0.31
C PHE A 128 1.77 -5.48 0.31
N VAL A 129 0.58 -4.90 0.25
CA VAL A 129 -0.71 -5.58 0.44
C VAL A 129 -1.59 -5.22 -0.75
N ALA A 130 -2.21 -6.21 -1.37
CA ALA A 130 -3.15 -6.01 -2.45
C ALA A 130 -4.50 -6.65 -2.12
N ALA A 131 -5.56 -5.92 -2.44
CA ALA A 131 -6.93 -6.36 -2.22
C ALA A 131 -7.77 -6.01 -3.45
N TYR A 132 -8.64 -6.95 -3.83
CA TYR A 132 -9.56 -6.76 -4.95
C TYR A 132 -10.96 -6.52 -4.43
N PHE A 133 -11.45 -5.30 -4.65
CA PHE A 133 -12.69 -4.81 -4.11
C PHE A 133 -13.77 -4.74 -5.18
N LYS A 134 -15.02 -4.90 -4.73
CA LYS A 134 -16.22 -4.46 -5.44
C LYS A 134 -16.92 -3.39 -4.61
N ASN A 135 -17.47 -2.38 -5.26
CA ASN A 135 -18.31 -1.41 -4.57
C ASN A 135 -19.64 -2.06 -4.15
N VAL A 136 -20.13 -1.72 -2.97
CA VAL A 136 -21.37 -2.31 -2.42
C VAL A 136 -22.61 -1.80 -3.16
N GLU A 137 -22.68 -0.50 -3.46
CA GLU A 137 -23.81 0.12 -4.16
C GLU A 137 -23.80 -0.17 -5.67
N ASN A 138 -22.61 -0.34 -6.26
CA ASN A 138 -22.42 -0.69 -7.66
C ASN A 138 -21.43 -1.86 -7.83
N PRO A 139 -21.91 -3.12 -7.78
CA PRO A 139 -21.05 -4.31 -7.85
C PRO A 139 -20.25 -4.48 -9.15
N GLU A 140 -20.62 -3.80 -10.24
CA GLU A 140 -19.86 -3.78 -11.48
C GLU A 140 -18.57 -2.95 -11.36
N LEU A 141 -18.53 -2.01 -10.41
CA LEU A 141 -17.33 -1.26 -10.11
C LEU A 141 -16.38 -2.11 -9.27
N LYS A 142 -15.33 -2.62 -9.92
CA LYS A 142 -14.26 -3.39 -9.30
C LYS A 142 -12.95 -2.59 -9.29
N LEU A 143 -12.20 -2.71 -8.20
CA LEU A 143 -10.96 -1.98 -7.98
C LEU A 143 -9.90 -2.92 -7.40
N LEU A 144 -8.78 -3.07 -8.08
CA LEU A 144 -7.56 -3.62 -7.49
C LEU A 144 -6.82 -2.48 -6.78
N PHE A 145 -6.75 -2.54 -5.46
CA PHE A 145 -6.02 -1.57 -4.66
C PHE A 145 -4.77 -2.20 -4.06
N ILE A 146 -3.64 -1.53 -4.22
CA ILE A 146 -2.33 -2.02 -3.80
C ILE A 146 -1.69 -0.95 -2.90
N SER A 147 -1.59 -1.26 -1.61
CA SER A 147 -0.79 -0.50 -0.65
C SER A 147 0.66 -0.98 -0.74
N VAL A 148 1.62 -0.09 -1.00
CA VAL A 148 2.99 -0.48 -1.34
C VAL A 148 4.02 0.48 -0.78
N HIS A 149 5.18 -0.04 -0.41
CA HIS A 149 6.42 0.72 -0.42
C HIS A 149 7.23 0.17 -1.59
N PHE A 150 7.54 0.98 -2.60
CA PHE A 150 8.30 0.49 -3.75
C PHE A 150 9.78 0.32 -3.40
N PRO A 151 10.53 -0.60 -4.03
CA PRO A 151 11.99 -0.59 -3.96
C PRO A 151 12.58 0.72 -4.46
N HIS A 152 13.76 1.08 -3.94
CA HIS A 152 14.53 2.16 -4.52
C HIS A 152 14.92 1.79 -5.96
N ALA A 153 14.88 2.77 -6.85
CA ALA A 153 15.42 2.62 -8.19
C ALA A 153 16.68 3.47 -8.28
N ASP A 154 17.83 2.87 -8.56
CA ASP A 154 19.02 3.65 -8.92
C ASP A 154 18.75 4.35 -10.27
N PRO A 155 18.66 5.69 -10.28
CA PRO A 155 18.34 6.44 -11.48
C PRO A 155 19.46 6.39 -12.53
N ASN A 156 20.69 6.07 -12.12
CA ASN A 156 21.84 5.97 -13.02
C ASN A 156 22.07 4.57 -13.57
N ASN A 157 21.36 3.57 -13.04
CA ASN A 157 21.43 2.19 -13.51
C ASN A 157 20.14 1.82 -14.25
N PRO A 158 20.14 1.71 -15.59
CA PRO A 158 18.95 1.35 -16.35
C PRO A 158 18.42 -0.06 -16.04
N ASP A 159 19.22 -0.91 -15.40
CA ASP A 159 18.84 -2.25 -14.93
C ASP A 159 18.34 -2.24 -13.48
N SER A 160 18.16 -1.08 -12.84
CA SER A 160 17.60 -0.99 -11.48
C SER A 160 16.16 -1.51 -11.39
N CYS A 161 15.39 -1.51 -12.48
CA CYS A 161 14.12 -2.25 -12.55
C CYS A 161 14.31 -3.78 -12.39
N ASN A 162 15.43 -4.35 -12.88
CA ASN A 162 15.78 -5.76 -12.64
C ASN A 162 16.19 -6.02 -11.18
N ALA A 163 16.34 -4.95 -10.37
CA ALA A 163 16.56 -5.06 -8.93
C ALA A 163 15.29 -5.39 -8.14
N TRP A 164 14.10 -5.33 -8.76
CA TRP A 164 12.83 -5.72 -8.13
C TRP A 164 12.69 -7.25 -8.11
N LYS A 165 13.52 -7.95 -7.32
CA LYS A 165 13.32 -9.39 -7.11
C LYS A 165 11.93 -9.61 -6.48
N GLY A 166 11.14 -10.45 -7.14
CA GLY A 166 9.78 -10.77 -6.73
C GLY A 166 8.69 -10.22 -7.65
N ILE A 167 9.03 -9.48 -8.72
CA ILE A 167 8.03 -8.97 -9.69
C ILE A 167 7.20 -10.09 -10.33
N GLU A 168 7.81 -11.21 -10.73
CA GLU A 168 7.08 -12.37 -11.26
C GLU A 168 6.14 -12.99 -10.22
N LYS A 169 6.61 -13.10 -8.98
CA LYS A 169 5.77 -13.61 -7.88
C LYS A 169 4.61 -12.66 -7.59
N PHE A 170 4.86 -11.35 -7.60
CA PHE A 170 3.81 -10.36 -7.46
C PHE A 170 2.77 -10.46 -8.60
N LYS A 171 3.21 -10.67 -9.85
CA LYS A 171 2.31 -10.95 -10.99
C LYS A 171 1.44 -12.16 -10.75
N GLU A 172 2.05 -13.28 -10.36
CA GLU A 172 1.34 -14.53 -10.08
C GLU A 172 0.29 -14.33 -8.97
N MET A 173 0.67 -13.65 -7.89
CA MET A 173 -0.24 -13.37 -6.77
C MET A 173 -1.39 -12.46 -7.20
N VAL A 174 -1.12 -11.39 -7.95
CA VAL A 174 -2.17 -10.48 -8.43
C VAL A 174 -3.09 -11.15 -9.45
N ASN A 175 -2.56 -11.97 -10.35
CA ASN A 175 -3.37 -12.78 -11.25
C ASN A 175 -4.28 -13.73 -10.46
N THR A 176 -3.75 -14.38 -9.42
CA THR A 176 -4.54 -15.25 -8.52
C THR A 176 -5.66 -14.47 -7.81
N LEU A 177 -5.35 -13.26 -7.33
CA LEU A 177 -6.30 -12.40 -6.64
C LEU A 177 -7.43 -11.92 -7.56
N THR A 178 -7.13 -11.66 -8.84
CA THR A 178 -8.05 -10.98 -9.76
C THR A 178 -8.63 -11.85 -10.85
N ASP A 179 -8.13 -13.08 -11.04
CA ASP A 179 -8.34 -13.95 -12.20
C ASP A 179 -8.03 -13.24 -13.54
N ASN A 180 -7.09 -12.30 -13.51
CA ASN A 180 -6.68 -11.51 -14.67
C ASN A 180 -5.16 -11.40 -14.74
N SER A 181 -4.58 -11.92 -15.80
CA SER A 181 -3.15 -11.83 -16.09
C SER A 181 -2.75 -10.49 -16.74
N ASP A 182 -3.73 -9.71 -17.19
CA ASP A 182 -3.55 -8.42 -17.86
C ASP A 182 -4.22 -7.31 -17.05
N LEU A 183 -3.40 -6.54 -16.34
CA LEU A 183 -3.88 -5.49 -15.46
C LEU A 183 -4.42 -4.26 -16.21
N SER A 184 -4.14 -4.12 -17.50
CA SER A 184 -4.72 -3.03 -18.31
C SER A 184 -6.24 -3.12 -18.43
N LYS A 185 -6.82 -4.30 -18.13
CA LYS A 185 -8.27 -4.55 -18.11
C LYS A 185 -8.92 -4.23 -16.76
N LEU A 186 -8.13 -3.91 -15.75
CA LEU A 186 -8.61 -3.63 -14.41
C LEU A 186 -8.50 -2.14 -14.09
N SER A 187 -9.38 -1.67 -13.20
CA SER A 187 -9.11 -0.42 -12.49
C SER A 187 -8.12 -0.72 -11.37
N VAL A 188 -6.91 -0.18 -11.48
CA VAL A 188 -5.82 -0.44 -10.53
C VAL A 188 -5.39 0.87 -9.88
N ILE A 189 -5.20 0.84 -8.56
CA ILE A 189 -4.62 1.95 -7.81
C ILE A 189 -3.45 1.43 -6.97
N PHE A 190 -2.28 2.00 -7.22
CA PHE A 190 -1.12 1.89 -6.34
C PHE A 190 -1.10 3.10 -5.39
N SER A 191 -0.89 2.86 -4.11
CA SER A 191 -0.84 3.89 -3.09
C SER A 191 0.21 3.57 -2.04
N GLY A 192 1.11 4.51 -1.77
CA GLY A 192 2.06 4.38 -0.69
C GLY A 192 3.36 5.13 -0.93
N ASP A 193 4.44 4.64 -0.34
CA ASP A 193 5.76 5.22 -0.50
C ASP A 193 6.35 4.80 -1.85
N MET A 194 6.42 5.77 -2.76
CA MET A 194 6.86 5.54 -4.13
C MET A 194 8.39 5.63 -4.26
N ASN A 195 9.12 5.93 -3.17
CA ASN A 195 10.54 6.26 -3.19
C ASN A 195 10.87 7.29 -4.29
N GLU A 196 11.79 6.98 -5.20
CA GLU A 196 12.23 7.93 -6.24
C GLU A 196 11.19 8.14 -7.35
N ILE A 197 10.17 7.28 -7.43
CA ILE A 197 9.18 7.35 -8.49
C ILE A 197 8.40 8.67 -8.41
N GLY A 198 8.53 9.49 -9.46
CA GLY A 198 7.89 10.82 -9.54
C GLY A 198 8.80 11.98 -9.11
N ASN A 199 10.07 11.73 -8.77
CA ASN A 199 11.01 12.79 -8.46
C ASN A 199 11.54 13.50 -9.73
N ASN A 200 11.12 14.75 -9.93
CA ASN A 200 11.54 15.58 -11.07
C ASN A 200 13.04 15.90 -11.10
N SER A 201 13.75 15.90 -9.96
CA SER A 201 15.19 16.21 -9.91
C SER A 201 16.07 15.08 -10.42
N LEU A 202 15.52 13.87 -10.56
CA LEU A 202 16.24 12.68 -11.00
C LEU A 202 16.07 12.40 -12.50
N ASN A 203 15.51 13.36 -13.26
CA ASN A 203 15.06 13.15 -14.64
C ASN A 203 14.16 11.90 -14.78
N LEU A 204 13.38 11.65 -13.71
CA LEU A 204 12.32 10.63 -13.65
C LEU A 204 10.97 11.18 -14.13
N SER A 205 10.99 12.37 -14.75
CA SER A 205 9.96 12.85 -15.69
C SER A 205 9.73 11.91 -16.87
N ASN A 206 10.40 10.75 -16.87
CA ASN A 206 10.03 9.61 -17.65
C ASN A 206 9.09 8.66 -16.84
N PRO A 207 7.76 8.70 -17.11
CA PRO A 207 6.86 7.56 -16.89
C PRO A 207 7.46 6.17 -17.25
N PRO A 208 8.45 6.06 -18.19
CA PRO A 208 9.16 4.84 -18.48
C PRO A 208 9.73 4.03 -17.34
N GLN A 209 10.11 4.53 -16.17
CA GLN A 209 10.67 3.60 -15.16
C GLN A 209 9.59 2.72 -14.52
N ILE A 210 8.47 3.27 -14.03
CA ILE A 210 7.34 2.43 -13.60
C ILE A 210 6.78 1.67 -14.79
N ASN A 211 6.58 2.33 -15.94
CA ASN A 211 6.09 1.66 -17.14
C ASN A 211 7.06 0.60 -17.64
N LYS A 212 8.35 0.60 -17.28
CA LYS A 212 9.33 -0.45 -17.62
C LYS A 212 9.31 -1.55 -16.57
N CYS A 213 9.34 -1.18 -15.29
CA CYS A 213 9.26 -2.12 -14.16
C CYS A 213 7.90 -2.87 -14.13
N LEU A 214 6.82 -2.24 -14.58
CA LEU A 214 5.47 -2.81 -14.70
C LEU A 214 5.05 -3.04 -16.16
N ALA A 215 5.86 -2.73 -17.18
CA ALA A 215 5.49 -2.93 -18.61
C ALA A 215 5.00 -4.36 -18.87
N GLU A 216 5.62 -5.30 -18.17
CA GLU A 216 5.37 -6.72 -18.29
C GLU A 216 4.01 -7.15 -17.69
N PHE A 217 3.30 -6.27 -16.99
CA PHE A 217 1.90 -6.45 -16.59
C PHE A 217 0.89 -5.93 -17.63
N GLY A 218 1.36 -5.40 -18.75
CA GLY A 218 0.56 -4.72 -19.76
C GLY A 218 0.91 -3.22 -19.84
N LYS A 219 0.49 -2.54 -20.91
CA LYS A 219 0.65 -1.08 -21.00
C LYS A 219 -0.35 -0.42 -20.06
N PHE A 220 0.14 0.31 -19.06
CA PHE A 220 -0.69 1.08 -18.14
C PHE A 220 -0.81 2.52 -18.57
N ASN A 221 -1.97 3.10 -18.29
CA ASN A 221 -2.13 4.54 -18.24
C ASN A 221 -2.23 4.94 -16.77
N PHE A 222 -1.14 5.47 -16.22
CA PHE A 222 -1.18 6.13 -14.93
C PHE A 222 -2.02 7.40 -15.06
N THR A 223 -3.18 7.40 -14.41
CA THR A 223 -4.14 8.51 -14.49
C THR A 223 -3.88 9.61 -13.48
N LYS A 224 -3.17 9.31 -12.39
CA LYS A 224 -2.84 10.29 -11.35
C LYS A 224 -1.62 9.84 -10.54
N TYR A 225 -0.72 10.78 -10.27
CA TYR A 225 0.33 10.66 -9.27
C TYR A 225 -0.01 11.62 -8.11
N SER A 226 0.14 11.16 -6.87
CA SER A 226 0.08 12.02 -5.70
C SER A 226 1.35 11.77 -4.91
N VAL A 227 2.25 12.75 -4.92
CA VAL A 227 3.43 12.77 -4.05
C VAL A 227 2.99 13.51 -2.78
N GLY A 228 3.03 12.82 -1.65
CA GLY A 228 2.75 13.37 -0.32
C GLY A 228 3.98 13.97 0.31
#